data_AF-A0A2N2LK95-F1
#
_entry.id   AF-A0A2N2LK95-F1
#
_cell.length_a   1.000
_cell.length_b   1.000
_cell.length_c   1.000
_cell.angle_alpha   90.00
_cell.angle_beta   90.00
_cell.angle_gamma   90.00
#
_symmetry.space_group_name_H-M   'P 1'
#
loop_
_entity.id
_entity.type
_entity.pdbx_description
1 polymer ?
#
loop_
_entity_poly.entity_id
_entity_poly.type
_entity_poly.pdbx_seq_one_letter_code
_entity_poly.pdbx_strand_id
1 'polypeptide(L)'
;MSAMAPSERAPGAGPALAAARDWAHDRLFDTRGNTILTLFILAVLGALVYTLGRWFVTAADWDVVRANRRLLLVGRFPQGEEWRIWPMVIAGTALVGLSWGAWSRIGPRSLTALAIIGVLILPLFTGGTGRPLAALALALGAVAYVAARRVRAHAGWLRWARRVAIGGWLVTLPIAVRNAAPALAGEMIGLFMSTTLVSVVGLTDMLQAARATTEQPDFFGRQKEVLLFVGIVFWVSAFALSRLSERVEYALSGTRRRR
;
A
#
# COMPACT_ATOMS: atom_id res chain seq x y z
N MET A 1 -8.18 27.33 -63.33
CA MET A 1 -8.23 26.45 -62.14
C MET A 1 -7.11 26.88 -61.21
N SER A 2 -7.41 27.75 -60.24
CA SER A 2 -6.49 28.16 -59.18
C SER A 2 -6.98 27.53 -57.88
N ALA A 3 -6.13 26.76 -57.23
CA ALA A 3 -6.46 25.94 -56.07
C ALA A 3 -6.84 26.78 -54.85
N MET A 4 -7.94 26.38 -54.21
CA MET A 4 -8.48 26.93 -52.98
C MET A 4 -7.61 26.50 -51.79
N ALA A 5 -7.00 27.45 -51.09
CA ALA A 5 -6.25 27.19 -49.86
C ALA A 5 -7.21 26.75 -48.73
N PRO A 6 -6.89 25.71 -47.94
CA PRO A 6 -7.71 25.35 -46.79
C PRO A 6 -7.45 26.34 -45.65
N SER A 7 -8.54 26.90 -45.13
CA SER A 7 -8.59 27.84 -44.02
C SER A 7 -7.93 27.28 -42.75
N GLU A 8 -6.91 27.98 -42.27
CA GLU A 8 -6.29 27.82 -40.96
C GLU A 8 -7.34 28.16 -39.87
N ARG A 9 -7.83 27.15 -39.13
CA ARG A 9 -8.75 27.36 -37.99
C ARG A 9 -7.95 27.49 -36.69
N ALA A 10 -8.27 28.54 -35.93
CA ALA A 10 -7.61 28.97 -34.69
C ALA A 10 -7.59 27.90 -33.56
N PRO A 11 -6.61 27.95 -32.64
CA PRO A 11 -6.40 26.93 -31.61
C PRO A 11 -7.34 27.13 -30.42
N GLY A 12 -8.54 26.55 -30.48
CA GLY A 12 -9.44 26.38 -29.34
C GLY A 12 -9.16 25.05 -28.62
N ALA A 13 -9.04 25.09 -27.28
CA ALA A 13 -8.98 23.96 -26.32
C ALA A 13 -8.38 22.64 -26.86
N GLY A 14 -7.12 22.36 -26.50
CA GLY A 14 -6.26 21.37 -27.15
C GLY A 14 -6.84 19.97 -27.45
N PRO A 15 -6.24 19.26 -28.44
CA PRO A 15 -6.76 18.02 -29.03
C PRO A 15 -7.03 16.88 -28.04
N ALA A 16 -6.41 16.90 -26.86
CA ALA A 16 -6.55 15.87 -25.84
C ALA A 16 -7.93 15.87 -25.14
N LEU A 17 -8.52 17.05 -24.88
CA LEU A 17 -9.82 17.16 -24.22
C LEU A 17 -10.96 16.79 -25.17
N ALA A 18 -10.84 17.19 -26.44
CA ALA A 18 -11.75 16.78 -27.50
C ALA A 18 -11.69 15.26 -27.73
N ALA A 19 -10.48 14.68 -27.85
CA ALA A 19 -10.31 13.24 -27.99
C ALA A 19 -10.84 12.43 -26.79
N ALA A 20 -10.68 12.94 -25.56
CA ALA A 20 -11.22 12.30 -24.36
C ALA A 20 -12.76 12.34 -24.32
N ARG A 21 -13.35 13.46 -24.75
CA ARG A 21 -14.81 13.61 -24.88
C ARG A 21 -15.37 12.66 -25.94
N ASP A 22 -14.75 12.63 -27.11
CA ASP A 22 -15.22 11.83 -28.25
C ASP A 22 -15.12 10.32 -27.90
N TRP A 23 -14.02 9.89 -27.29
CA TRP A 23 -13.88 8.54 -26.74
C TRP A 23 -14.95 8.21 -25.69
N ALA A 24 -15.27 9.15 -24.79
CA ALA A 24 -16.27 8.92 -23.74
C ALA A 24 -17.67 8.78 -24.34
N HIS A 25 -18.02 9.58 -25.34
CA HIS A 25 -19.29 9.47 -26.05
C HIS A 25 -19.40 8.11 -26.76
N ASP A 26 -18.36 7.72 -27.49
CA ASP A 26 -18.33 6.50 -28.30
C ASP A 26 -18.24 5.21 -27.47
N ARG A 27 -17.81 5.28 -26.20
CA ARG A 27 -17.65 4.09 -25.33
C ARG A 27 -18.64 4.01 -24.18
N LEU A 28 -19.06 5.13 -23.61
CA LEU A 28 -20.02 5.14 -22.49
C LEU A 28 -21.46 5.41 -22.95
N PHE A 29 -21.67 6.17 -24.03
CA PHE A 29 -22.99 6.67 -24.44
C PHE A 29 -23.46 6.18 -25.81
N ASP A 30 -22.76 5.20 -26.40
CA ASP A 30 -23.00 4.68 -27.75
C ASP A 30 -24.42 4.15 -27.98
N THR A 31 -25.02 3.51 -26.97
CA THR A 31 -26.39 2.98 -27.04
C THR A 31 -27.28 3.52 -25.92
N ARG A 32 -28.59 3.50 -26.15
CA ARG A 32 -29.60 3.90 -25.13
C ARG A 32 -29.47 3.07 -23.85
N GLY A 33 -29.16 1.77 -23.97
CA GLY A 33 -28.87 0.88 -22.84
C GLY A 33 -27.60 1.27 -22.10
N ASN A 34 -26.51 1.55 -22.81
CA ASN A 34 -25.23 1.96 -22.20
C ASN A 34 -25.32 3.33 -21.53
N THR A 35 -26.11 4.25 -22.08
CA THR A 35 -26.38 5.56 -21.47
C THR A 35 -27.12 5.41 -20.15
N ILE A 36 -28.19 4.61 -20.10
CA ILE A 36 -28.94 4.34 -18.85
C ILE A 36 -28.04 3.63 -17.83
N LEU A 37 -27.28 2.63 -18.26
CA LEU A 37 -26.36 1.88 -17.39
C LEU A 37 -25.26 2.79 -16.82
N THR A 38 -24.69 3.66 -17.65
CA THR A 38 -23.65 4.60 -17.24
C THR A 38 -24.19 5.65 -16.27
N LEU A 39 -25.37 6.21 -16.53
CA LEU A 39 -26.03 7.14 -15.61
C LEU A 39 -26.37 6.46 -14.28
N PHE A 40 -26.83 5.21 -14.32
CA PHE A 40 -27.09 4.42 -13.12
C PHE A 40 -25.81 4.16 -12.31
N ILE A 41 -24.73 3.70 -12.96
CA ILE A 41 -23.42 3.50 -12.31
C ILE A 41 -22.90 4.82 -11.74
N LEU A 42 -23.03 5.93 -12.46
CA LEU A 42 -22.61 7.25 -11.99
C LEU A 42 -23.42 7.71 -10.78
N ALA A 43 -24.74 7.46 -10.76
CA ALA A 43 -25.60 7.76 -9.62
C ALA A 43 -25.24 6.91 -8.40
N VAL A 44 -24.97 5.61 -8.61
CA VAL A 44 -24.53 4.70 -7.55
C VAL A 44 -23.15 5.11 -7.00
N LEU A 45 -22.19 5.41 -7.87
CA LEU A 45 -20.87 5.90 -7.48
C LEU A 45 -20.97 7.24 -6.74
N GLY A 46 -21.80 8.16 -7.21
CA GLY A 46 -22.06 9.44 -6.56
C GLY A 46 -22.66 9.26 -5.17
N ALA A 47 -23.67 8.40 -5.04
CA ALA A 47 -24.28 8.07 -3.75
C ALA A 47 -23.29 7.39 -2.79
N LEU A 48 -22.44 6.50 -3.30
CA LEU A 48 -21.38 5.84 -2.53
C LEU A 48 -20.36 6.87 -2.03
N VAL A 49 -19.85 7.73 -2.91
CA VAL A 49 -18.91 8.80 -2.56
C VAL A 49 -19.52 9.76 -1.55
N TYR A 50 -20.79 10.15 -1.74
CA TYR A 50 -21.51 11.00 -0.79
C TYR A 50 -21.65 10.32 0.58
N THR A 51 -22.05 9.05 0.60
CA THR A 51 -22.24 8.29 1.85
C THR A 51 -20.92 8.13 2.60
N LEU A 52 -19.85 7.73 1.91
CA LEU A 52 -18.52 7.56 2.48
C LEU A 52 -17.93 8.89 2.92
N GLY A 53 -18.05 9.93 2.09
CA GLY A 53 -17.54 11.28 2.38
C GLY A 53 -18.25 11.91 3.58
N ARG A 54 -19.58 11.78 3.65
CA ARG A 54 -20.35 12.23 4.81
C ARG A 54 -19.91 11.50 6.07
N TRP A 55 -19.83 10.17 6.04
CA TRP A 55 -19.35 9.38 7.18
C TRP A 55 -17.94 9.81 7.61
N PHE A 56 -17.01 9.95 6.66
CA PHE A 56 -15.62 10.35 6.90
C PHE A 56 -15.49 11.70 7.63
N VAL A 57 -16.35 12.66 7.31
CA VAL A 57 -16.30 14.01 7.90
C VAL A 57 -17.11 14.11 9.18
N THR A 58 -18.29 13.48 9.25
CA THR A 58 -19.25 13.74 10.34
C THR A 58 -19.36 12.63 11.38
N ALA A 59 -18.96 11.40 11.06
CA ALA A 59 -19.17 10.24 11.93
C ALA A 59 -17.88 9.47 12.25
N ALA A 60 -16.82 9.64 11.45
CA ALA A 60 -15.54 8.98 11.70
C ALA A 60 -14.84 9.60 12.93
N ASP A 61 -14.57 8.74 13.92
CA ASP A 61 -13.82 9.12 15.10
C ASP A 61 -12.30 9.11 14.82
N TRP A 62 -11.80 10.28 14.43
CA TRP A 62 -10.38 10.50 14.17
C TRP A 62 -9.51 10.47 15.43
N ASP A 63 -10.10 10.48 16.64
CA ASP A 63 -9.34 10.38 17.87
C ASP A 63 -8.74 9.00 18.05
N VAL A 64 -9.36 7.94 17.51
CA VAL A 64 -8.77 6.59 17.51
C VAL A 64 -7.40 6.59 16.83
N VAL A 65 -7.29 7.26 15.66
CA VAL A 65 -6.01 7.37 14.92
C VAL A 65 -5.04 8.28 15.67
N ARG A 66 -5.50 9.41 16.20
CA ARG A 66 -4.63 10.35 16.95
C ARG A 66 -4.09 9.75 18.25
N ALA A 67 -4.91 8.98 18.97
CA ALA A 67 -4.55 8.32 20.22
C ALA A 67 -3.62 7.11 19.98
N ASN A 68 -3.87 6.35 18.91
CA ASN A 68 -3.11 5.14 18.60
C ASN A 68 -2.02 5.35 17.54
N ARG A 69 -1.71 6.59 17.14
CA ARG A 69 -0.70 6.93 16.12
C ARG A 69 0.62 6.18 16.32
N ARG A 70 1.04 6.00 17.57
CA ARG A 70 2.27 5.30 17.93
C ARG A 70 2.20 3.81 17.61
N LEU A 71 1.09 3.16 17.97
CA LEU A 71 0.84 1.76 17.64
C LEU A 71 0.76 1.58 16.11
N LEU A 72 0.17 2.54 15.41
CA LEU A 72 0.05 2.51 13.95
C LEU A 72 1.39 2.71 13.23
N LEU A 73 2.26 3.60 13.72
CA LEU A 73 3.51 3.97 13.05
C LEU A 73 4.70 3.10 13.47
N VAL A 74 4.79 2.75 14.74
CA VAL A 74 5.94 2.06 15.33
C VAL A 74 5.60 0.60 15.64
N GLY A 75 4.31 0.23 15.69
CA GLY A 75 3.88 -1.11 16.06
C GLY A 75 3.87 -1.33 17.57
N ARG A 76 3.91 -2.60 17.99
CA ARG A 76 3.85 -3.03 19.40
C ARG A 76 5.19 -2.90 20.16
N PHE A 77 6.03 -1.90 19.83
CA PHE A 77 7.34 -1.75 20.48
C PHE A 77 7.21 -1.20 21.92
N PRO A 78 7.96 -1.76 22.90
CA PRO A 78 7.99 -1.26 24.28
C PRO A 78 8.45 0.20 24.36
N GLN A 79 7.96 0.94 25.37
CA GLN A 79 8.37 2.33 25.60
C GLN A 79 9.86 2.33 25.98
N GLY A 80 10.72 2.92 25.13
CA GLY A 80 12.18 3.00 25.35
C GLY A 80 13.04 2.24 24.33
N GLU A 81 12.49 1.26 23.60
CA GLU A 81 13.23 0.50 22.57
C GLU A 81 13.02 1.03 21.14
N GLU A 82 12.23 2.08 20.99
CA GLU A 82 11.86 2.66 19.68
C GLU A 82 13.06 3.19 18.89
N TRP A 83 14.12 3.60 19.59
CA TRP A 83 15.34 4.09 18.97
C TRP A 83 15.95 3.08 18.00
N ARG A 84 15.69 1.78 18.15
CA ARG A 84 16.23 0.69 17.30
C ARG A 84 15.72 0.74 15.87
N ILE A 85 14.53 1.29 15.65
CA ILE A 85 13.88 1.39 14.33
C ILE A 85 14.51 2.53 13.53
N TRP A 86 14.85 3.63 14.20
CA TRP A 86 15.31 4.85 13.56
C TRP A 86 16.61 4.70 12.76
N PRO A 87 17.65 3.98 13.19
CA PRO A 87 18.83 3.69 12.36
C PRO A 87 18.49 3.04 11.02
N MET A 88 17.53 2.12 10.99
CA MET A 88 17.09 1.47 9.75
C MET A 88 16.35 2.45 8.84
N VAL A 89 15.48 3.29 9.43
CA VAL A 89 14.76 4.34 8.69
C VAL A 89 15.74 5.38 8.12
N ILE A 90 16.72 5.82 8.92
CA ILE A 90 17.77 6.76 8.50
C ILE A 90 18.63 6.16 7.39
N ALA A 91 19.11 4.92 7.57
CA ALA A 91 19.92 4.25 6.55
C ALA A 91 19.13 4.04 5.25
N GLY A 92 17.87 3.63 5.33
CA GLY A 92 16.99 3.44 4.18
C GLY A 92 16.71 4.76 3.45
N THR A 93 16.35 5.82 4.17
CA THR A 93 16.13 7.16 3.58
C THR A 93 17.41 7.75 2.98
N ALA A 94 18.57 7.53 3.61
CA ALA A 94 19.87 7.90 3.05
C ALA A 94 20.18 7.13 1.76
N LEU A 95 19.94 5.82 1.71
CA LEU A 95 20.12 5.00 0.52
C LEU A 95 19.17 5.39 -0.62
N VAL A 96 17.90 5.69 -0.30
CA VAL A 96 16.94 6.26 -1.26
C VAL A 96 17.46 7.59 -1.79
N GLY A 97 17.90 8.49 -0.92
CA GLY A 97 18.48 9.77 -1.30
C GLY A 97 19.69 9.61 -2.22
N LEU A 98 20.63 8.74 -1.87
CA LEU A 98 21.84 8.47 -2.64
C LEU A 98 21.53 7.83 -3.99
N SER A 99 20.59 6.88 -4.04
CA SER A 99 20.14 6.22 -5.26
C SER A 99 19.44 7.21 -6.20
N TRP A 100 18.52 8.02 -5.66
CA TRP A 100 17.83 9.04 -6.41
C TRP A 100 18.83 10.09 -6.94
N GLY A 101 19.76 10.54 -6.09
CA GLY A 101 20.80 11.50 -6.44
C GLY A 101 21.82 10.98 -7.45
N ALA A 102 22.11 9.67 -7.50
CA ALA A 102 23.07 9.07 -8.43
C ALA A 102 22.46 8.64 -9.79
N TRP A 103 21.15 8.37 -9.86
CA TRP A 103 20.46 7.92 -11.09
C TRP A 103 19.44 8.88 -11.70
N SER A 104 18.73 9.71 -10.92
CA SER A 104 17.66 10.58 -11.44
C SER A 104 18.16 11.57 -12.50
N ARG A 105 17.59 11.53 -13.70
CA ARG A 105 17.83 12.55 -14.74
C ARG A 105 16.98 13.81 -14.52
N ILE A 106 15.99 13.73 -13.64
CA ILE A 106 15.07 14.82 -13.30
C ILE A 106 15.86 15.84 -12.46
N GLY A 107 15.71 17.14 -12.76
CA GLY A 107 16.45 18.25 -12.15
C GLY A 107 16.22 18.43 -10.63
N PRO A 108 16.50 19.62 -10.05
CA PRO A 108 16.32 19.86 -8.61
C PRO A 108 14.88 19.67 -8.12
N ARG A 109 13.89 19.64 -9.02
CA ARG A 109 12.48 19.33 -8.76
C ARG A 109 12.24 17.95 -8.11
N SER A 110 13.21 17.04 -8.09
CA SER A 110 13.06 15.82 -7.27
C SER A 110 13.23 16.05 -5.76
N LEU A 111 13.82 17.17 -5.32
CA LEU A 111 13.85 17.54 -3.89
C LEU A 111 12.47 17.93 -3.37
N THR A 112 11.62 18.52 -4.22
CA THR A 112 10.27 18.88 -3.82
C THR A 112 9.44 17.63 -3.57
N ALA A 113 9.63 16.55 -4.32
CA ALA A 113 8.99 15.27 -4.04
C ALA A 113 9.41 14.68 -2.68
N LEU A 114 10.71 14.73 -2.35
CA LEU A 114 11.21 14.28 -1.05
C LEU A 114 10.70 15.17 0.11
N ALA A 115 10.61 16.48 -0.13
CA ALA A 115 10.07 17.44 0.82
C ALA A 115 8.56 17.24 1.03
N ILE A 116 7.79 16.95 -0.02
CA ILE A 116 6.36 16.62 0.08
C ILE A 116 6.16 15.36 0.93
N ILE A 117 6.93 14.30 0.66
CA ILE A 117 6.90 13.07 1.46
C ILE A 117 7.23 13.38 2.92
N GLY A 118 8.26 14.20 3.17
CA GLY A 118 8.62 14.65 4.51
C GLY A 118 7.51 15.43 5.20
N VAL A 119 6.89 16.39 4.51
CA VAL A 119 5.77 17.20 5.01
C VAL A 119 4.52 16.37 5.30
N LEU A 120 4.29 15.28 4.58
CA LEU A 120 3.18 14.36 4.84
C LEU A 120 3.46 13.42 6.04
N ILE A 121 4.72 13.01 6.21
CA ILE A 121 5.11 12.04 7.25
C ILE A 121 5.38 12.71 8.61
N LEU A 122 6.02 13.88 8.64
CA LEU A 122 6.41 14.55 9.89
C LEU A 122 5.25 14.93 10.81
N PRO A 123 4.05 15.32 10.30
CA PRO A 123 2.87 15.57 11.12
C PRO A 123 2.30 14.31 11.76
N LEU A 124 2.54 13.12 11.21
CA LEU A 124 2.03 11.87 11.79
C LEU A 124 2.73 11.54 13.11
N PHE A 125 3.99 11.95 13.26
CA PHE A 125 4.71 11.90 14.52
C PHE A 125 4.40 13.17 15.32
N THR A 126 3.35 13.22 16.15
CA THR A 126 3.12 14.37 17.03
C THR A 126 3.63 14.11 18.46
N GLY A 127 4.82 14.64 18.78
CA GLY A 127 5.40 14.61 20.14
C GLY A 127 6.34 13.41 20.40
N GLY A 128 7.30 13.60 21.32
CA GLY A 128 8.30 12.60 21.72
C GLY A 128 9.61 12.63 20.90
N THR A 129 10.43 11.58 21.06
CA THR A 129 11.72 11.40 20.37
C THR A 129 11.59 11.11 18.87
N GLY A 130 10.41 10.70 18.38
CA GLY A 130 10.20 10.33 16.98
C GLY A 130 10.26 11.49 15.98
N ARG A 131 9.77 12.70 16.35
CA ARG A 131 9.82 13.89 15.46
C ARG A 131 11.23 14.29 15.05
N PRO A 132 12.18 14.54 15.98
CA PRO A 132 13.52 14.95 15.60
C PRO A 132 14.26 13.85 14.83
N LEU A 133 14.01 12.57 15.14
CA LEU A 133 14.62 11.44 14.43
C LEU A 133 14.08 11.28 13.00
N ALA A 134 12.78 11.49 12.78
CA ALA A 134 12.19 11.55 11.45
C ALA A 134 12.75 12.71 10.61
N ALA A 135 12.86 13.89 11.23
CA ALA A 135 13.45 15.06 10.58
C ALA A 135 14.92 14.83 10.23
N LEU A 136 15.69 14.17 11.11
CA LEU A 136 17.07 13.78 10.87
C LEU A 136 17.19 12.78 9.70
N ALA A 137 16.33 11.77 9.64
CA ALA A 137 16.29 10.81 8.53
C ALA A 137 16.06 11.51 7.19
N LEU A 138 15.08 12.42 7.13
CA LEU A 138 14.78 13.21 5.93
C LEU A 138 15.94 14.16 5.56
N ALA A 139 16.55 14.82 6.55
CA ALA A 139 17.68 15.70 6.33
C ALA A 139 18.88 14.93 5.77
N LEU A 140 19.22 13.78 6.35
CA LEU A 140 20.30 12.91 5.86
C LEU A 140 20.01 12.35 4.47
N GLY A 141 18.76 11.96 4.18
CA GLY A 141 18.32 11.58 2.84
C GLY A 141 18.49 12.70 1.81
N ALA A 142 18.08 13.93 2.16
CA ALA A 142 18.25 15.11 1.31
C ALA A 142 19.73 15.44 1.08
N VAL A 143 20.56 15.38 2.13
CA VAL A 143 22.02 15.56 2.04
C VAL A 143 22.64 14.51 1.14
N ALA A 144 22.30 13.23 1.33
CA ALA A 144 22.79 12.13 0.49
C ALA A 144 22.41 12.33 -0.99
N TYR A 145 21.19 12.80 -1.25
CA TYR A 145 20.75 13.15 -2.60
C TYR A 145 21.56 14.30 -3.21
N VAL A 146 21.76 15.40 -2.48
CA VAL A 146 22.49 16.58 -2.99
C VAL A 146 23.96 16.21 -3.23
N ALA A 147 24.58 15.50 -2.28
CA ALA A 147 25.95 15.02 -2.39
C ALA A 147 26.11 14.12 -3.63
N ALA A 148 25.26 13.11 -3.80
CA ALA A 148 25.31 12.22 -4.96
C ALA A 148 25.12 12.97 -6.28
N ARG A 149 24.29 14.02 -6.31
CA ARG A 149 24.09 14.86 -7.51
C ARG A 149 25.30 15.74 -7.81
N ARG A 150 25.90 16.39 -6.80
CA ARG A 150 27.11 17.22 -6.96
C ARG A 150 28.29 16.40 -7.48
N VAL A 151 28.40 15.18 -6.98
CA VAL A 151 29.47 14.25 -7.29
C VAL A 151 29.36 13.66 -8.71
N ARG A 152 28.22 13.79 -9.40
CA ARG A 152 28.05 13.32 -10.79
C ARG A 152 29.06 13.89 -11.78
N ALA A 153 29.55 15.11 -11.53
CA ALA A 153 30.59 15.72 -12.37
C ALA A 153 31.92 14.95 -12.31
N HIS A 154 32.16 14.17 -11.25
CA HIS A 154 33.40 13.40 -11.04
C HIS A 154 33.15 11.91 -11.27
N ALA A 155 33.66 11.37 -12.38
CA ALA A 155 33.40 9.98 -12.79
C ALA A 155 33.80 8.92 -11.75
N GLY A 156 34.91 9.12 -11.01
CA GLY A 156 35.38 8.19 -9.98
C GLY A 156 34.42 8.09 -8.79
N TRP A 157 34.04 9.25 -8.24
CA TRP A 157 33.15 9.34 -7.10
C TRP A 157 31.71 8.93 -7.42
N LEU A 158 31.22 9.18 -8.64
CA LEU A 158 29.91 8.68 -9.08
C LEU A 158 29.87 7.14 -9.11
N ARG A 159 30.94 6.49 -9.61
CA ARG A 159 31.04 5.02 -9.57
C ARG A 159 31.02 4.49 -8.14
N TRP A 160 31.73 5.16 -7.23
CA TRP A 160 31.71 4.80 -5.82
C TRP A 160 30.31 4.93 -5.21
N ALA A 161 29.64 6.08 -5.41
CA ALA A 161 28.28 6.30 -4.91
C ALA A 161 27.30 5.24 -5.45
N ARG A 162 27.37 4.91 -6.75
CA ARG A 162 26.54 3.85 -7.34
C ARG A 162 26.81 2.47 -6.72
N ARG A 163 28.08 2.12 -6.47
CA ARG A 163 28.44 0.86 -5.80
C ARG A 163 27.90 0.81 -4.38
N VAL A 164 27.98 1.91 -3.63
CA VAL A 164 27.43 2.02 -2.27
C VAL A 164 25.91 1.87 -2.28
N ALA A 165 25.20 2.55 -3.19
CA ALA A 165 23.75 2.39 -3.33
C ALA A 165 23.36 0.94 -3.67
N ILE A 166 23.99 0.35 -4.69
CA ILE A 166 23.69 -1.02 -5.12
C ILE A 166 24.00 -2.00 -3.99
N GLY A 167 25.19 -1.91 -3.37
CA GLY A 167 25.58 -2.78 -2.26
C GLY A 167 24.66 -2.62 -1.06
N GLY A 168 24.27 -1.39 -0.73
CA GLY A 168 23.30 -1.10 0.32
C GLY A 168 21.95 -1.77 0.07
N TRP A 169 21.37 -1.61 -1.12
CA TRP A 169 20.11 -2.28 -1.47
C TRP A 169 20.23 -3.79 -1.50
N LEU A 170 21.35 -4.34 -1.99
CA LEU A 170 21.57 -5.78 -2.05
C LEU A 170 21.66 -6.41 -0.65
N VAL A 171 22.09 -5.65 0.36
CA VAL A 171 22.12 -6.09 1.76
C VAL A 171 20.77 -5.83 2.44
N THR A 172 20.20 -4.64 2.29
CA THR A 172 18.97 -4.25 3.00
C THR A 172 17.73 -4.95 2.48
N LEU A 173 17.59 -5.21 1.17
CA LEU A 173 16.40 -5.85 0.63
C LEU A 173 16.19 -7.28 1.12
N PRO A 174 17.18 -8.19 1.07
CA PRO A 174 16.98 -9.55 1.57
C PRO A 174 16.69 -9.58 3.07
N ILE A 175 17.34 -8.69 3.85
CA ILE A 175 17.09 -8.57 5.29
C ILE A 175 15.65 -8.09 5.54
N ALA A 176 15.20 -7.07 4.81
CA ALA A 176 13.85 -6.55 4.94
C ALA A 176 12.79 -7.60 4.57
N VAL A 177 12.97 -8.31 3.45
CA VAL A 177 12.07 -9.38 3.02
C VAL A 177 12.03 -10.51 4.05
N ARG A 178 13.19 -10.94 4.58
CA ARG A 178 13.27 -11.98 5.60
C ARG A 178 12.53 -11.60 6.88
N ASN A 179 12.58 -10.33 7.28
CA ASN A 179 11.90 -9.85 8.47
C ASN A 179 10.39 -9.63 8.25
N ALA A 180 9.98 -9.21 7.04
CA ALA A 180 8.60 -8.93 6.72
C ALA A 180 7.78 -10.19 6.40
N ALA A 181 8.38 -11.22 5.80
CA ALA A 181 7.72 -12.45 5.41
C ALA A 181 6.90 -13.13 6.54
N PRO A 182 7.47 -13.37 7.75
CA PRO A 182 6.70 -14.02 8.82
C PRO A 182 5.55 -13.12 9.33
N ALA A 183 5.75 -11.80 9.38
CA ALA A 183 4.72 -10.86 9.78
C ALA A 183 3.55 -10.84 8.78
N LEU A 184 3.85 -10.81 7.48
CA LEU A 184 2.84 -10.86 6.41
C LEU A 184 2.08 -12.18 6.41
N ALA A 185 2.76 -13.30 6.62
CA ALA A 185 2.10 -14.59 6.72
C ALA A 185 1.15 -14.66 7.93
N GLY A 186 1.58 -14.15 9.09
CA GLY A 186 0.74 -14.03 10.27
C GLY A 186 -0.51 -13.16 10.00
N GLU A 187 -0.33 -12.05 9.29
CA GLU A 187 -1.45 -11.17 8.91
C GLU A 187 -2.39 -11.86 7.92
N MET A 188 -1.90 -12.61 6.93
CA MET A 188 -2.75 -13.38 6.01
C MET A 188 -3.58 -14.44 6.75
N ILE A 189 -3.00 -15.11 7.75
CA ILE A 189 -3.72 -16.07 8.60
C ILE A 189 -4.76 -15.33 9.47
N GLY A 190 -4.38 -14.19 10.06
CA GLY A 190 -5.28 -13.35 10.84
C GLY A 190 -6.45 -12.83 10.01
N LEU A 191 -6.18 -12.40 8.78
CA LEU A 191 -7.20 -11.93 7.84
C LEU A 191 -8.14 -13.07 7.43
N PHE A 192 -7.62 -14.27 7.13
CA PHE A 192 -8.43 -15.46 6.87
C PHE A 192 -9.35 -15.82 8.04
N MET A 193 -8.89 -15.61 9.28
CA MET A 193 -9.74 -15.79 10.46
C MET A 193 -10.76 -14.66 10.59
N SER A 194 -10.37 -13.42 10.30
CA SER A 194 -11.26 -12.25 10.40
C SER A 194 -12.39 -12.23 9.35
N THR A 195 -12.20 -12.84 8.17
CA THR A 195 -13.26 -12.92 7.15
C THR A 195 -14.45 -13.74 7.64
N THR A 196 -14.29 -14.63 8.61
CA THR A 196 -15.42 -15.32 9.25
C THR A 196 -16.21 -14.46 10.22
N LEU A 197 -15.56 -13.44 10.80
CA LEU A 197 -16.23 -12.46 11.64
C LEU A 197 -17.16 -11.57 10.79
N VAL A 198 -16.92 -11.49 9.47
CA VAL A 198 -17.79 -10.80 8.50
C VAL A 198 -19.15 -11.49 8.36
N SER A 199 -19.32 -12.73 8.87
CA SER A 199 -20.64 -13.34 9.07
C SER A 199 -21.61 -12.45 9.84
N VAL A 200 -21.11 -11.60 10.75
CA VAL A 200 -21.90 -10.62 11.50
C VAL A 200 -22.51 -9.54 10.59
N VAL A 201 -21.93 -9.30 9.41
CA VAL A 201 -22.39 -8.30 8.42
C VAL A 201 -23.28 -8.93 7.33
N GLY A 202 -23.59 -10.22 7.41
CA GLY A 202 -24.60 -10.86 6.54
C GLY A 202 -24.11 -11.34 5.16
N LEU A 203 -22.80 -11.41 4.95
CA LEU A 203 -22.22 -12.17 3.83
C LEU A 203 -22.14 -13.65 4.24
N THR A 204 -22.72 -14.54 3.42
CA THR A 204 -22.75 -15.99 3.68
C THR A 204 -21.34 -16.57 3.61
N ASP A 205 -20.67 -16.61 4.75
CA ASP A 205 -19.43 -17.34 4.95
C ASP A 205 -19.72 -18.77 5.43
N MET A 206 -18.66 -19.55 5.66
CA MET A 206 -18.78 -20.95 6.07
C MET A 206 -19.48 -21.12 7.43
N LEU A 207 -19.36 -20.15 8.34
CA LEU A 207 -20.02 -20.17 9.66
C LEU A 207 -21.52 -19.83 9.55
N GLN A 208 -21.88 -18.88 8.70
CA GLN A 208 -23.27 -18.53 8.44
C GLN A 208 -24.00 -19.60 7.64
N ALA A 209 -23.33 -20.23 6.66
CA ALA A 209 -23.85 -21.41 5.97
C ALA A 209 -24.12 -22.59 6.92
N ALA A 210 -23.22 -22.80 7.89
CA ALA A 210 -23.41 -23.78 8.96
C ALA A 210 -24.62 -23.46 9.85
N ARG A 211 -24.77 -22.19 10.29
CA ARG A 211 -25.94 -21.76 11.07
C ARG A 211 -27.25 -21.93 10.30
N ALA A 212 -27.28 -21.51 9.03
CA ALA A 212 -28.44 -21.67 8.15
C ALA A 212 -28.86 -23.14 7.98
N THR A 213 -27.89 -24.07 7.97
CA THR A 213 -28.18 -25.51 7.88
C THR A 213 -28.76 -26.05 9.20
N THR A 214 -28.30 -25.56 10.34
CA THR A 214 -28.81 -25.98 11.67
C THR A 214 -30.16 -25.39 12.07
N GLU A 215 -30.62 -24.36 11.37
CA GLU A 215 -31.95 -23.76 11.55
C GLU A 215 -33.04 -24.49 10.75
N GLN A 216 -32.66 -25.40 9.83
CA GLN A 216 -33.62 -26.22 9.10
C GLN A 216 -34.29 -27.27 10.01
N PRO A 217 -35.63 -27.48 9.89
CA PRO A 217 -36.40 -28.43 10.70
C PRO A 217 -35.80 -29.85 10.74
N ASP A 218 -35.21 -30.29 9.62
CA ASP A 218 -34.66 -31.64 9.44
C ASP A 218 -33.35 -31.89 10.21
N PHE A 219 -32.65 -30.84 10.66
CA PHE A 219 -31.32 -30.92 11.28
C PHE A 219 -31.27 -30.34 12.71
N PHE A 220 -32.44 -30.11 13.33
CA PHE A 220 -32.53 -29.62 14.71
C PHE A 220 -31.77 -30.53 15.68
N GLY A 221 -30.84 -29.94 16.45
CA GLY A 221 -30.02 -30.65 17.45
C GLY A 221 -28.60 -31.02 17.01
N ARG A 222 -28.24 -30.93 15.71
CA ARG A 222 -26.88 -31.22 15.20
C ARG A 222 -25.90 -30.04 15.21
N GLN A 223 -26.23 -28.97 15.94
CA GLN A 223 -25.40 -27.75 16.01
C GLN A 223 -23.94 -28.03 16.41
N LYS A 224 -23.73 -28.96 17.34
CA LYS A 224 -22.39 -29.35 17.80
C LYS A 224 -21.57 -30.01 16.68
N GLU A 225 -22.18 -30.88 15.89
CA GLU A 225 -21.52 -31.63 14.80
C GLU A 225 -21.11 -30.69 13.67
N VAL A 226 -22.00 -29.77 13.29
CA VAL A 226 -21.76 -28.79 12.22
C VAL A 226 -20.68 -27.79 12.64
N LEU A 227 -20.74 -27.26 13.88
CA LEU A 227 -19.71 -26.34 14.39
C LEU A 227 -18.34 -27.04 14.54
N LEU A 228 -18.32 -28.31 14.94
CA LEU A 228 -17.09 -29.10 15.04
C LEU A 228 -16.48 -29.37 13.66
N PHE A 229 -17.31 -29.68 12.66
CA PHE A 229 -16.87 -29.80 11.27
C PHE A 229 -16.25 -28.49 10.75
N VAL A 230 -16.95 -27.37 10.95
CA VAL A 230 -16.44 -26.04 10.58
C VAL A 230 -15.12 -25.74 11.29
N GLY A 231 -15.02 -26.00 12.59
CA GLY A 231 -13.80 -25.81 13.38
C GLY A 231 -12.62 -26.63 12.85
N ILE A 232 -12.85 -27.88 12.44
CA ILE A 232 -11.82 -28.73 11.83
C ILE A 232 -11.37 -28.17 10.48
N VAL A 233 -12.30 -27.73 9.63
CA VAL A 233 -11.93 -27.13 8.33
C VAL A 233 -11.10 -25.86 8.55
N PHE A 234 -11.48 -25.00 9.50
CA PHE A 234 -10.68 -23.81 9.86
C PHE A 234 -9.29 -24.19 10.35
N TRP A 235 -9.21 -25.19 11.23
CA TRP A 235 -7.94 -25.68 11.74
C TRP A 235 -7.05 -26.23 10.63
N VAL A 236 -7.57 -27.04 9.71
CA VAL A 236 -6.83 -27.59 8.56
C VAL A 236 -6.38 -26.47 7.62
N SER A 237 -7.24 -25.50 7.29
CA SER A 237 -6.89 -24.36 6.44
C SER A 237 -5.80 -23.49 7.06
N ALA A 238 -5.93 -23.16 8.34
CA ALA A 238 -4.92 -22.38 9.07
C ALA A 238 -3.58 -23.13 9.13
N PHE A 239 -3.64 -24.44 9.38
CA PHE A 239 -2.46 -25.29 9.41
C PHE A 239 -1.79 -25.41 8.04
N ALA A 240 -2.56 -25.54 6.96
CA ALA A 240 -2.06 -25.56 5.60
C ALA A 240 -1.37 -24.23 5.22
N LEU A 241 -1.98 -23.10 5.59
CA LEU A 241 -1.40 -21.76 5.40
C LEU A 241 -0.12 -21.56 6.20
N SER A 242 -0.09 -22.02 7.47
CA SER A 242 1.12 -22.01 8.30
C SER A 242 2.25 -22.81 7.66
N ARG A 243 1.95 -24.03 7.18
CA ARG A 243 2.91 -24.90 6.48
C ARG A 243 3.40 -24.30 5.16
N LEU A 244 2.53 -23.63 4.42
CA LEU A 244 2.90 -22.95 3.18
C LEU A 244 3.83 -21.76 3.46
N SER A 245 3.54 -20.99 4.51
CA SER A 245 4.40 -19.90 4.98
C SER A 245 5.80 -20.40 5.32
N GLU A 246 5.90 -21.47 6.12
CA GLU A 246 7.20 -22.08 6.45
C GLU A 246 7.95 -22.50 5.18
N ARG A 247 7.28 -23.12 4.20
CA ARG A 247 7.91 -23.51 2.92
C ARG A 247 8.43 -22.31 2.14
N VAL A 248 7.67 -21.21 2.09
CA VAL A 248 8.09 -19.97 1.45
C VAL A 248 9.27 -19.34 2.17
N GLU A 249 9.27 -19.37 3.52
CA GLU A 249 10.38 -18.90 4.34
C GLU A 249 11.65 -19.76 4.14
N TYR A 250 11.51 -21.08 4.03
CA TYR A 250 12.62 -21.99 3.70
C TYR A 250 13.17 -21.75 2.29
N ALA A 251 12.32 -21.47 1.31
CA ALA A 251 12.75 -21.15 -0.05
C ALA A 251 13.50 -19.82 -0.14
N LEU A 252 13.06 -18.81 0.62
CA LEU A 252 13.71 -17.49 0.70
C LEU A 252 15.01 -17.49 1.52
N SER A 253 15.10 -18.33 2.56
CA SER A 253 16.25 -18.35 3.48
C SER A 253 17.46 -19.10 2.93
N GLY A 254 17.32 -19.92 1.87
CA GLY A 254 18.45 -20.35 1.03
C GLY A 254 19.60 -21.08 1.73
N THR A 255 19.47 -21.49 3.00
CA THR A 255 20.51 -22.23 3.69
C THR A 255 20.41 -23.71 3.33
N ARG A 256 21.10 -24.06 2.25
CA ARG A 256 21.51 -25.44 1.97
C ARG A 256 22.35 -25.90 3.16
N ARG A 257 21.75 -26.58 4.14
CA ARG A 257 22.47 -27.26 5.23
C ARG A 257 23.42 -28.26 4.57
N ARG A 258 24.71 -27.92 4.48
CA ARG A 258 25.74 -28.95 4.36
C ARG A 258 25.66 -29.76 5.64
N ARG A 259 25.38 -31.06 5.46
CA ARG A 259 25.47 -32.07 6.49
C ARG A 259 26.89 -32.17 7.00
#